data_AF-A0A926U966-F1
#
_entry.id   AF-A0A926U966-F1
#
_cell.length_a   1.000
_cell.length_b   1.000
_cell.length_c   1.000
_cell.angle_alpha   90.00
_cell.angle_beta   90.00
_cell.angle_gamma   90.00
#
_symmetry.space_group_name_H-M   'P 1'
#
loop_
_entity.id
_entity.type
_entity.pdbx_description
1 polymer ?
#
loop_
_entity_poly.entity_id
_entity_poly.type
_entity_poly.pdbx_seq_one_letter_code
_entity_poly.pdbx_strand_id
1 'polypeptide(L)'
;MADTLRMVTLQLSLSLLLLGLGFWLPVVGGIPVLAAAVYFAALDCVDPALGRRGWRLKQKLHFLSRHKAVLGGFGLAAYFLLTLPGINLVTLPVATIGGTLLILATLKNEV
;
A
#
# COMPACT_ATOMS: atom_id res chain seq x y z
N MET A 1 -5.04 13.57 13.23
CA MET A 1 -5.86 14.16 12.15
C MET A 1 -5.00 14.81 11.07
N ALA A 2 -4.03 15.67 11.42
CA ALA A 2 -3.15 16.30 10.42
C ALA A 2 -2.31 15.32 9.57
N ASP A 3 -1.84 14.21 10.16
CA ASP A 3 -1.07 13.20 9.42
C ASP A 3 -1.93 12.37 8.45
N THR A 4 -3.17 12.06 8.83
CA THR A 4 -4.14 11.39 7.96
C THR A 4 -4.48 12.26 6.76
N LEU A 5 -4.61 13.58 6.98
CA LEU A 5 -4.87 14.55 5.93
C LEU A 5 -3.73 14.62 4.91
N ARG A 6 -2.48 14.54 5.37
CA ARG A 6 -1.28 14.49 4.52
C ARG A 6 -1.21 13.20 3.69
N MET A 7 -1.62 12.07 4.26
CA MET A 7 -1.72 10.80 3.53
C MET A 7 -2.72 10.90 2.38
N VAL A 8 -3.92 11.37 2.69
CA VAL A 8 -4.98 11.52 1.69
C VAL A 8 -4.57 12.51 0.61
N THR A 9 -3.97 13.65 0.96
CA THR A 9 -3.51 14.62 -0.05
C THR A 9 -2.41 14.04 -0.94
N LEU A 10 -1.41 13.36 -0.37
CA LEU A 10 -0.33 12.76 -1.15
C LEU A 10 -0.86 11.64 -2.07
N GLN A 11 -1.80 10.84 -1.58
CA GLN A 11 -2.47 9.79 -2.34
C GLN A 11 -3.34 10.37 -3.47
N LEU A 12 -4.04 11.48 -3.22
CA LEU A 12 -4.81 12.20 -4.23
C LEU A 12 -3.89 12.81 -5.31
N SER A 13 -2.82 13.49 -4.89
CA SER A 13 -1.85 14.10 -5.79
C SER A 13 -1.15 13.06 -6.65
N LEU A 14 -0.72 11.94 -6.06
CA LEU A 14 -0.05 10.87 -6.77
C LEU A 14 -1.01 10.15 -7.72
N SER A 15 -2.26 9.92 -7.30
CA SER A 15 -3.30 9.35 -8.18
C SER A 15 -3.58 10.25 -9.38
N LEU A 16 -3.66 11.56 -9.17
CA LEU A 16 -3.92 12.53 -10.25
C LEU A 16 -2.75 12.61 -11.23
N LEU A 17 -1.51 12.58 -10.72
CA LEU A 17 -0.30 12.53 -11.54
C LEU A 17 -0.24 11.24 -12.38
N LEU A 18 -0.53 10.09 -11.75
CA LEU A 18 -0.57 8.79 -12.43
C LEU A 18 -1.67 8.72 -13.48
N LEU A 19 -2.82 9.33 -13.23
CA LEU A 19 -3.94 9.40 -14.18
C LEU A 19 -3.57 10.25 -15.40
N GLY A 20 -2.88 11.37 -15.19
CA GLY A 20 -2.32 12.19 -16.27
C GLY A 20 -1.25 11.45 -17.08
N LEU A 21 -0.34 10.73 -16.42
CA LEU A 21 0.68 9.91 -17.09
C LEU A 21 0.07 8.72 -17.85
N GLY A 22 -0.93 8.06 -17.27
CA GLY A 22 -1.64 6.93 -17.87
C GLY A 22 -2.47 7.33 -19.09
N PHE A 23 -2.99 8.57 -19.11
CA PHE A 23 -3.70 9.11 -20.28
C PHE A 23 -2.76 9.42 -21.45
N TRP A 24 -1.50 9.79 -21.18
CA TRP A 24 -0.55 10.20 -22.22
C TRP A 24 0.27 9.04 -22.83
N LEU A 25 0.55 7.97 -22.07
CA LEU A 25 1.20 6.75 -22.55
C LEU A 25 0.38 5.50 -22.17
N PRO A 26 -0.61 5.08 -22.98
CA PRO A 26 -1.52 3.98 -22.63
C PRO A 26 -0.84 2.62 -22.45
N VAL A 27 0.37 2.41 -22.99
CA VAL A 27 1.09 1.12 -22.92
C VAL A 27 2.26 1.15 -21.93
N VAL A 28 2.98 2.27 -21.81
CA VAL A 28 4.13 2.39 -20.88
C VAL A 28 3.68 2.84 -19.48
N GLY A 29 2.53 3.52 -19.37
CA GLY A 29 1.95 3.95 -18.09
C GLY A 29 1.37 2.80 -17.26
N GLY A 30 1.04 1.66 -17.87
CA GLY A 30 0.40 0.53 -17.16
C GLY A 30 1.28 -0.05 -16.05
N ILE A 31 2.56 -0.30 -16.32
CA ILE A 31 3.51 -0.88 -15.35
C ILE A 31 3.73 0.03 -14.13
N PRO A 32 4.06 1.33 -14.26
CA PRO A 32 4.22 2.22 -13.12
C PRO A 32 2.91 2.46 -12.37
N VAL A 33 1.77 2.48 -13.06
CA VAL A 33 0.45 2.57 -12.41
C VAL A 33 0.16 1.33 -11.56
N LEU A 34 0.44 0.14 -12.09
CA LEU A 34 0.27 -1.11 -11.34
C LEU A 34 1.21 -1.15 -10.13
N ALA A 35 2.48 -0.77 -10.32
CA ALA A 35 3.47 -0.74 -9.24
C ALA A 35 3.06 0.23 -8.11
N ALA A 36 2.52 1.40 -8.47
CA ALA A 36 2.00 2.36 -7.49
C ALA A 36 0.74 1.83 -6.80
N ALA A 37 -0.18 1.22 -7.53
CA ALA A 37 -1.40 0.63 -6.96
C ALA A 37 -1.07 -0.48 -5.94
N VAL A 38 -0.13 -1.36 -6.30
CA VAL A 38 0.40 -2.40 -5.40
C VAL A 38 1.06 -1.79 -4.17
N TYR A 39 1.86 -0.73 -4.35
CA TYR A 39 2.54 -0.03 -3.26
C TYR A 39 1.54 0.64 -2.31
N PHE A 40 0.51 1.29 -2.85
CA PHE A 40 -0.57 1.91 -2.06
C PHE A 40 -1.44 0.88 -1.35
N ALA A 41 -1.80 -0.21 -2.01
CA ALA A 41 -2.55 -1.30 -1.39
C ALA A 41 -1.79 -1.90 -0.19
N ALA A 42 -0.48 -2.10 -0.34
CA ALA A 42 0.37 -2.54 0.77
C ALA A 42 0.39 -1.50 1.91
N LEU A 43 0.49 -0.21 1.59
CA LEU A 43 0.43 0.88 2.56
C LEU A 43 -0.90 0.90 3.32
N ASP A 44 -2.03 0.85 2.63
CA ASP A 44 -3.37 0.89 3.23
C ASP A 44 -3.62 -0.29 4.19
N CYS A 45 -3.07 -1.46 3.89
CA CYS A 45 -3.18 -2.63 4.76
C CYS A 45 -2.32 -2.52 6.03
N VAL A 46 -1.17 -1.87 5.90
CA VAL A 46 -0.14 -1.75 6.94
C VAL A 46 -0.35 -0.49 7.80
N ASP A 47 -1.06 0.51 7.26
CA ASP A 47 -1.33 1.80 7.91
C ASP A 47 -2.05 1.66 9.27
N PRO A 48 -3.11 0.83 9.42
CA PRO A 48 -3.80 0.65 10.70
C PRO A 48 -2.94 -0.05 11.75
N ALA A 49 -2.01 -0.92 11.34
CA ALA A 49 -1.10 -1.63 12.24
C ALA A 49 0.02 -0.70 12.73
N LEU A 50 0.62 0.06 11.80
CA LEU A 50 1.70 1.01 12.11
C LEU A 50 1.21 2.28 12.81
N GLY A 51 0.00 2.74 12.48
CA GLY A 51 -0.64 3.88 13.13
C GLY A 51 -0.91 3.61 14.62
N ARG A 52 -1.30 2.39 14.97
CA ARG A 52 -1.46 1.95 16.37
C ARG A 52 -0.13 1.91 17.14
N ARG A 53 1.01 1.77 16.45
CA ARG A 53 2.36 1.83 17.04
C ARG A 53 2.96 3.25 17.04
N GLY A 54 2.23 4.28 16.62
CA GLY A 54 2.71 5.66 16.61
C GLY A 54 3.77 5.96 15.54
N TRP A 55 3.95 5.10 14.54
CA TRP A 55 4.95 5.31 13.50
C TRP A 55 4.53 6.47 12.57
N ARG A 56 5.47 7.40 12.32
CA ARG A 56 5.26 8.51 11.39
C ARG A 56 5.32 8.03 9.95
N LEU A 57 4.60 8.72 9.06
CA LEU A 57 4.56 8.47 7.61
C LEU A 57 5.93 8.19 6.97
N LYS A 58 6.96 8.96 7.34
CA LYS A 58 8.33 8.76 6.86
C LYS A 58 8.93 7.40 7.26
N GLN A 59 8.63 6.92 8.47
CA GLN A 59 9.09 5.62 8.97
C GLN A 59 8.38 4.48 8.25
N LYS A 60 7.08 4.64 7.97
CA LYS A 60 6.30 3.67 7.18
C LYS A 60 6.86 3.53 5.76
N LEU A 61 7.14 4.66 5.09
CA LEU A 61 7.73 4.69 3.75
C LEU A 61 9.15 4.12 3.71
N HIS A 62 9.98 4.40 4.73
CA HIS A 62 11.33 3.85 4.84
C HIS A 62 11.32 2.33 5.06
N PHE A 63 10.37 1.83 5.86
CA PHE A 63 10.19 0.38 6.04
C PHE A 63 9.75 -0.28 4.74
N LEU A 64 8.80 0.33 4.01
CA LEU A 64 8.38 -0.16 2.71
C LEU A 64 9.48 -0.14 1.66
N SER A 65 10.33 0.89 1.66
CA SER A 65 11.43 1.01 0.71
C SER A 65 12.55 0.01 0.98
N ARG A 66 12.69 -0.45 2.23
CA ARG A 66 13.65 -1.48 2.64
C ARG A 66 13.16 -2.90 2.31
N HIS A 67 11.85 -3.14 2.33
CA HIS A 67 11.23 -4.45 2.14
C HIS A 67 10.34 -4.54 0.88
N LYS A 68 10.73 -3.86 -0.20
CA LYS A 68 9.92 -3.73 -1.44
C LYS A 68 9.51 -5.06 -2.07
N ALA A 69 10.36 -6.09 -2.01
CA ALA A 69 10.05 -7.39 -2.62
C ALA A 69 8.90 -8.11 -1.89
N VAL A 70 8.96 -8.15 -0.55
CA VAL A 70 7.97 -8.81 0.30
C VAL A 70 6.65 -8.04 0.30
N LEU A 71 6.72 -6.71 0.43
CA LEU A 71 5.53 -5.85 0.36
C LEU A 71 4.95 -5.75 -1.04
N GLY A 72 5.76 -5.88 -2.09
CA GLY A 72 5.29 -5.94 -3.47
C GLY A 72 4.42 -7.17 -3.73
N GLY A 73 4.87 -8.35 -3.30
CA GLY A 73 4.09 -9.59 -3.41
C GLY A 73 2.78 -9.52 -2.60
N PHE A 74 2.85 -9.00 -1.37
CA PHE A 74 1.66 -8.81 -0.54
C PHE A 74 0.69 -7.79 -1.12
N GLY A 75 1.18 -6.64 -1.58
CA GLY A 75 0.38 -5.60 -2.21
C GLY A 75 -0.27 -6.07 -3.51
N LEU A 76 0.40 -6.93 -4.28
CA LEU A 76 -0.14 -7.54 -5.50
C LEU A 76 -1.31 -8.47 -5.17
N ALA A 77 -1.14 -9.33 -4.15
CA ALA A 77 -2.21 -10.19 -3.66
C ALA A 77 -3.40 -9.38 -3.13
N ALA A 78 -3.13 -8.37 -2.28
CA ALA A 78 -4.17 -7.49 -1.73
C ALA A 78 -4.92 -6.73 -2.84
N TYR A 79 -4.20 -6.21 -3.84
CA TYR A 79 -4.79 -5.55 -5.00
C TYR A 79 -5.71 -6.49 -5.79
N PHE A 80 -5.29 -7.73 -6.04
CA PHE A 80 -6.12 -8.73 -6.72
C PHE A 80 -7.40 -9.05 -5.93
N LEU A 81 -7.28 -9.24 -4.61
CA LEU A 81 -8.44 -9.50 -3.76
C LEU A 81 -9.39 -8.30 -3.66
N LEU A 82 -8.88 -7.07 -3.69
CA LEU A 82 -9.71 -5.85 -3.67
C LEU A 82 -10.38 -5.60 -5.03
N THR A 83 -9.75 -6.03 -6.12
CA THR A 83 -10.32 -5.91 -7.47
C THR A 83 -11.56 -6.80 -7.63
N LEU A 84 -11.69 -7.88 -6.85
CA LEU A 84 -12.84 -8.77 -6.87
C LEU A 84 -14.01 -8.18 -6.02
N PRO A 85 -15.09 -7.67 -6.65
CA PRO A 85 -16.14 -6.95 -5.93
C PRO A 85 -16.92 -7.83 -4.94
N GLY A 86 -17.00 -9.14 -5.19
CA GLY A 86 -17.70 -10.09 -4.30
C GLY A 86 -16.99 -10.35 -2.97
N ILE A 87 -15.67 -10.16 -2.89
CA ILE A 87 -14.89 -10.42 -1.67
C ILE A 87 -14.31 -9.16 -1.03
N ASN A 88 -14.33 -8.01 -1.72
CA ASN A 88 -13.73 -6.75 -1.28
C ASN A 88 -14.09 -6.38 0.19
N LEU A 89 -15.35 -6.55 0.58
CA LEU A 89 -15.83 -6.31 1.94
C LEU A 89 -15.09 -7.12 3.01
N VAL A 90 -14.77 -8.39 2.71
CA VAL A 90 -14.03 -9.30 3.61
C VAL A 90 -12.51 -9.11 3.44
N THR A 91 -12.08 -8.65 2.26
CA THR A 91 -10.68 -8.35 1.98
C THR A 91 -10.14 -7.25 2.89
N LEU A 92 -10.92 -6.23 3.25
CA LEU A 92 -10.47 -5.17 4.16
C LEU A 92 -9.96 -5.70 5.53
N PRO A 93 -10.75 -6.49 6.30
CA PRO A 93 -10.25 -7.07 7.55
C PRO A 93 -9.17 -8.14 7.33
N VAL A 94 -9.26 -8.95 6.28
CA VAL A 94 -8.24 -9.98 5.97
C VAL A 94 -6.90 -9.33 5.65
N ALA A 95 -6.90 -8.26 4.86
CA ALA A 95 -5.69 -7.57 4.45
C ALA A 95 -5.07 -6.77 5.61
N THR A 96 -5.87 -6.26 6.55
CA THR A 96 -5.32 -5.65 7.77
C THR A 96 -4.71 -6.68 8.73
N ILE A 97 -5.31 -7.88 8.87
CA ILE A 97 -4.72 -8.99 9.63
C ILE A 97 -3.43 -9.47 8.94
N GLY A 98 -3.47 -9.70 7.63
CA GLY A 98 -2.33 -10.11 6.82
C GLY A 98 -1.18 -9.11 6.87
N GLY A 99 -1.49 -7.81 6.74
CA GLY A 99 -0.50 -6.73 6.86
C GLY A 99 0.14 -6.69 8.25
N THR A 100 -0.64 -6.92 9.30
CA THR A 100 -0.12 -7.00 10.68
C THR A 100 0.82 -8.20 10.87
N LEU A 101 0.45 -9.38 10.38
CA LEU A 101 1.28 -10.58 10.44
C LEU A 101 2.56 -10.44 9.62
N LEU A 102 2.47 -9.80 8.45
CA LEU A 102 3.62 -9.55 7.58
C LEU A 102 4.66 -8.67 8.28
N ILE A 103 4.23 -7.57 8.92
CA ILE A 103 5.13 -6.70 9.69
C ILE A 103 5.78 -7.48 10.83
N LEU A 104 5.00 -8.30 11.55
CA LEU A 104 5.49 -9.14 12.65
C LEU A 104 6.54 -10.15 12.17
N ALA A 105 6.29 -10.82 11.05
CA ALA A 105 7.20 -11.79 10.46
C ALA A 105 8.50 -11.13 9.96
N THR A 106 8.39 -9.97 9.31
CA THR A 106 9.55 -9.21 8.81
C THR A 106 10.40 -8.67 9.96
N LEU A 107 9.79 -8.13 11.02
CA LEU A 107 10.52 -7.63 12.19
C LEU A 107 11.20 -8.76 12.98
N LYS A 108 10.56 -9.92 13.09
CA LYS A 108 11.15 -11.10 13.74
C LYS A 108 12.40 -11.60 13.01
N ASN A 109 12.48 -11.39 11.70
CA ASN A 109 13.62 -11.84 10.89
C ASN A 109 14.81 -10.87 10.94
N GLU A 110 14.65 -9.69 11.57
CA GLU A 110 15.73 -8.71 11.79
C GLU A 110 16.34 -8.77 13.21
N VAL A 111 15.84 -9.65 14.11
CA VAL A 111 16.32 -9.87 15.50
C VAL A 111 16.93 -11.25 15.63
#